data_AF-A0A317DDK4-F1
#
_entry.id   AF-A0A317DDK4-F1
#
_cell.length_a   1.000
_cell.length_b   1.000
_cell.length_c   1.000
_cell.angle_alpha   90.00
_cell.angle_beta   90.00
_cell.angle_gamma   90.00
#
_symmetry.space_group_name_H-M   'P 1'
#
loop_
_entity.id
_entity.type
_entity.pdbx_description
1 polymer ?
#
loop_
_entity_poly.entity_id
_entity_poly.type
_entity_poly.pdbx_seq_one_letter_code
_entity_poly.pdbx_strand_id
1 'polypeptide(L)'
;MQHRASPTVEAIVDVIIRLLAEERGESEADVRDALEEQGWEMPIDSLRIVEILVKVEDEFGVEVPADVDSARSTRSVRAFADVVRLACAVEERSQS
;
A
#
# COMPACT_ATOMS: atom_id res chain seq x y z
N MET A 1 18.65 6.62 15.32
CA MET A 1 18.91 7.05 13.93
C MET A 1 18.26 6.03 13.01
N GLN A 2 16.95 6.12 12.79
CA GLN A 2 16.28 5.26 11.81
C GLN A 2 16.52 5.94 10.45
N HIS A 3 17.35 5.37 9.60
CA HIS A 3 17.39 5.73 8.18
C HIS A 3 16.02 5.30 7.63
N ARG A 4 15.07 6.23 7.48
CA ARG A 4 13.82 5.97 6.75
C ARG A 4 14.19 5.85 5.27
N ALA A 5 14.75 4.70 4.88
CA ALA A 5 14.86 4.37 3.46
C ALA A 5 13.43 4.21 2.93
N SER A 6 13.13 4.80 1.76
CA SER A 6 11.83 4.60 1.11
C SER A 6 11.54 3.09 1.05
N PRO A 7 10.38 2.62 1.55
CA PRO A 7 10.03 1.22 1.45
C PRO A 7 9.94 0.80 -0.03
N THR A 8 10.34 -0.43 -0.34
CA THR A 8 10.19 -0.98 -1.68
C THR A 8 8.70 -1.29 -1.96
N VAL A 9 8.34 -1.39 -3.24
CA VAL A 9 6.97 -1.80 -3.63
C VAL A 9 6.60 -3.15 -2.99
N GLU A 10 7.53 -4.11 -2.97
CA GLU A 10 7.32 -5.41 -2.29
C GLU A 10 7.04 -5.25 -0.79
N ALA A 11 7.79 -4.41 -0.07
CA ALA A 11 7.53 -4.19 1.35
C ALA A 11 6.15 -3.58 1.60
N ILE A 12 5.69 -2.68 0.73
CA ILE A 12 4.35 -2.10 0.83
C ILE A 12 3.30 -3.17 0.50
N VAL A 13 3.52 -4.00 -0.52
CA VAL A 13 2.60 -5.10 -0.85
C VAL A 13 2.52 -6.11 0.29
N ASP A 14 3.62 -6.45 0.94
CA ASP A 14 3.64 -7.35 2.09
C ASP A 14 2.77 -6.80 3.24
N VAL A 15 2.88 -5.49 3.53
CA VAL A 15 2.01 -4.82 4.50
C VAL A 15 0.55 -4.89 4.07
N ILE A 16 0.23 -4.61 2.81
CA ILE A 16 -1.13 -4.69 2.28
C ILE A 16 -1.69 -6.11 2.42
N ILE A 17 -0.90 -7.13 2.08
CA ILE A 17 -1.28 -8.55 2.21
C ILE A 17 -1.60 -8.87 3.67
N ARG A 18 -0.74 -8.47 4.61
CA ARG A 18 -0.97 -8.65 6.05
C ARG A 18 -2.29 -8.00 6.49
N LEU A 19 -2.50 -6.75 6.10
CA LEU A 19 -3.71 -6.00 6.46
C LEU A 19 -4.99 -6.64 5.89
N LEU A 20 -4.93 -7.11 4.65
CA LEU A 20 -6.05 -7.80 4.00
C LEU A 20 -6.33 -9.16 4.65
N ALA A 21 -5.29 -9.92 4.98
CA ALA A 21 -5.39 -11.20 5.66
C ALA A 21 -6.05 -11.05 7.05
N GLU A 22 -5.59 -10.07 7.84
CA GLU A 22 -6.17 -9.72 9.13
C GLU A 22 -7.66 -9.32 9.04
N GLU A 23 -8.02 -8.50 8.04
CA GLU A 23 -9.41 -8.05 7.83
C GLU A 23 -10.33 -9.22 7.41
N ARG A 24 -9.86 -10.09 6.52
CA ARG A 24 -10.63 -11.22 5.99
C ARG A 24 -10.66 -12.42 6.92
N GLY A 25 -9.76 -12.49 7.89
CA GLY A 25 -9.53 -13.68 8.71
C GLY A 25 -8.92 -14.83 7.91
N GLU A 26 -8.19 -14.50 6.83
CA GLU A 26 -7.51 -15.44 5.93
C GLU A 26 -6.00 -15.44 6.23
N SER A 27 -5.24 -16.38 5.66
CA SER A 27 -3.79 -16.34 5.80
C SER A 27 -3.16 -15.40 4.78
N GLU A 28 -2.02 -14.80 5.13
CA GLU A 28 -1.22 -13.97 4.20
C GLU A 28 -0.84 -14.74 2.94
N ALA A 29 -0.63 -16.05 3.05
CA ALA A 29 -0.34 -16.93 1.92
C ALA A 29 -1.53 -17.03 0.97
N ASP A 30 -2.75 -17.22 1.48
CA ASP A 30 -3.97 -17.29 0.65
C ASP A 30 -4.22 -15.96 -0.09
N VAL A 31 -4.01 -14.84 0.60
CA VAL A 31 -4.14 -13.51 -0.01
C VAL A 31 -3.08 -13.29 -1.08
N ARG A 32 -1.83 -13.69 -0.83
CA ARG A 32 -0.73 -13.61 -1.81
C ARG A 32 -1.02 -14.47 -3.03
N ASP A 33 -1.42 -15.72 -2.85
CA ASP A 33 -1.75 -16.64 -3.93
C ASP A 33 -2.88 -16.07 -4.79
N ALA A 34 -3.93 -15.52 -4.17
CA ALA A 34 -5.01 -14.87 -4.90
C ALA A 34 -4.54 -13.63 -5.69
N LEU A 35 -3.54 -12.91 -5.17
CA LEU A 35 -2.92 -11.75 -5.80
C LEU A 35 -2.08 -12.15 -7.02
N GLU A 36 -1.30 -13.23 -6.88
CA GLU A 36 -0.48 -13.80 -7.93
C GLU A 36 -1.33 -14.43 -9.04
N GLU A 37 -2.41 -15.12 -8.69
CA GLU A 37 -3.36 -15.71 -9.63
C GLU A 37 -4.06 -14.64 -10.49
N GLN A 38 -4.38 -13.50 -9.90
CA GLN A 38 -4.96 -12.34 -10.60
C GLN A 38 -3.92 -11.40 -11.22
N GLY A 39 -2.63 -11.75 -11.16
CA GLY A 39 -1.56 -11.04 -11.85
C GLY A 39 -1.18 -9.68 -11.27
N TRP A 40 -1.23 -9.49 -9.94
CA TRP A 40 -0.97 -8.21 -9.25
C TRP A 40 -1.92 -7.06 -9.63
N GLU A 41 -2.85 -7.32 -10.56
CA GLU A 41 -3.92 -6.45 -11.00
C GLU A 41 -5.22 -6.66 -10.21
N MET A 42 -5.16 -7.46 -9.14
CA MET A 42 -6.31 -7.76 -8.28
C MET A 42 -7.05 -6.46 -7.92
N PRO A 43 -8.35 -6.35 -8.24
CA PRO A 43 -9.16 -5.20 -7.90
C PRO A 43 -9.27 -5.06 -6.37
N ILE A 44 -8.74 -3.97 -5.82
CA ILE A 44 -9.03 -3.54 -4.46
C ILE A 44 -10.33 -2.73 -4.49
N ASP A 45 -11.28 -3.09 -3.64
CA ASP A 45 -12.48 -2.27 -3.43
C ASP A 45 -12.09 -0.85 -2.99
N SER A 46 -12.74 0.16 -3.56
CA SER A 46 -12.42 1.56 -3.28
C SER A 46 -12.56 1.96 -1.81
N LEU A 47 -13.44 1.29 -1.05
CA LEU A 47 -13.55 1.46 0.40
C LEU A 47 -12.32 0.89 1.14
N ARG A 48 -11.81 -0.27 0.70
CA ARG A 48 -10.62 -0.91 1.26
C ARG A 48 -9.36 -0.11 0.98
N ILE A 49 -9.26 0.53 -0.19
CA ILE A 49 -8.13 1.42 -0.52
C ILE A 49 -7.95 2.49 0.56
N VAL A 50 -9.04 3.11 1.04
CA VAL A 50 -8.97 4.17 2.04
C VAL A 50 -8.53 3.62 3.40
N GLU A 51 -9.06 2.47 3.83
CA GLU A 51 -8.68 1.86 5.12
C GLU A 51 -7.22 1.38 5.13
N ILE A 52 -6.79 0.74 4.04
CA ILE A 52 -5.41 0.28 3.87
C ILE A 52 -4.47 1.49 3.81
N LEU A 53 -4.87 2.57 3.12
CA LEU A 53 -4.08 3.81 3.05
C LEU A 53 -3.81 4.37 4.44
N VAL A 54 -4.85 4.54 5.26
CA VAL A 54 -4.69 5.08 6.63
C VAL A 54 -3.75 4.22 7.47
N LYS A 55 -3.83 2.88 7.36
CA LYS A 55 -2.94 1.99 8.10
C LYS A 55 -1.49 2.04 7.61
N VAL A 56 -1.30 2.12 6.30
CA VAL A 56 0.02 2.26 5.66
C VAL A 56 0.67 3.61 6.02
N GLU A 57 -0.10 4.69 6.00
CA GLU A 57 0.31 6.02 6.45
C GLU A 57 0.78 6.00 7.91
N ASP A 58 0.03 5.35 8.80
CA ASP A 58 0.41 5.18 10.21
C ASP A 58 1.71 4.36 10.36
N GLU A 59 1.83 3.25 9.62
CA GLU A 59 2.98 2.34 9.72
C GLU A 59 4.28 2.96 9.19
N PHE A 60 4.21 3.69 8.08
CA PHE A 60 5.37 4.38 7.51
C PHE A 60 5.55 5.81 8.05
N GLY A 61 4.55 6.33 8.77
CA GLY A 61 4.48 7.71 9.25
C GLY A 61 4.63 8.71 8.12
N VAL A 62 3.84 8.52 7.06
CA VAL A 62 3.75 9.38 5.87
C VAL A 62 2.32 9.80 5.66
N GLU A 63 2.11 10.95 5.01
CA GLU A 63 0.77 11.42 4.64
C GLU A 63 0.67 11.37 3.11
N VAL A 64 -0.19 10.49 2.58
CA VAL A 64 -0.47 10.43 1.15
C VAL A 64 -1.54 11.48 0.87
N PRO A 65 -1.27 12.50 0.03
CA PRO A 65 -2.23 13.56 -0.21
C PRO A 65 -3.56 12.99 -0.69
N ALA A 66 -4.68 13.45 -0.11
CA ALA A 66 -6.01 13.05 -0.53
C ALA A 66 -6.30 13.40 -2.02
N ASP A 67 -5.55 14.37 -2.56
CA ASP A 67 -5.54 14.78 -3.98
C ASP A 67 -4.93 13.73 -4.91
N VAL A 68 -4.35 12.65 -4.38
CA VAL A 68 -3.95 11.49 -5.17
C VAL A 68 -5.21 10.68 -5.49
N ASP A 69 -6.12 11.28 -6.27
CA ASP A 69 -7.19 10.59 -7.00
C ASP A 69 -6.62 9.39 -7.77
N SER A 70 -5.33 9.40 -8.11
CA SER A 70 -4.61 8.26 -8.67
C SER A 70 -4.54 7.03 -7.75
N ALA A 71 -4.45 7.20 -6.42
CA ALA A 71 -4.44 6.10 -5.44
C ALA A 71 -5.82 5.43 -5.36
N ARG A 72 -6.88 6.25 -5.40
CA ARG A 72 -8.28 5.78 -5.42
C ARG A 72 -8.70 5.25 -6.80
N SER A 73 -8.07 5.77 -7.86
CA SER A 73 -8.29 5.32 -9.25
C SER A 73 -7.50 4.04 -9.56
N THR A 74 -6.45 3.74 -8.80
CA THR A 74 -5.70 2.50 -8.94
C THR A 74 -6.47 1.36 -8.30
N ARG A 75 -7.19 0.63 -9.14
CA ARG A 75 -7.88 -0.58 -8.71
C ARG A 75 -6.92 -1.73 -8.42
N SER A 76 -5.64 -1.65 -8.76
CA SER A 76 -4.69 -2.75 -8.52
C SER A 76 -3.79 -2.50 -7.29
N VAL A 77 -3.50 -3.59 -6.58
CA VAL A 77 -2.58 -3.60 -5.42
C VAL A 77 -1.22 -3.03 -5.76
N ARG A 78 -0.68 -3.39 -6.92
CA ARG A 78 0.63 -2.90 -7.36
C ARG A 78 0.65 -1.39 -7.58
N ALA A 79 -0.36 -0.86 -8.27
CA ALA A 79 -0.39 0.54 -8.60
C ALA A 79 -0.66 1.40 -7.36
N PHE A 80 -1.44 0.88 -6.39
CA PHE A 80 -1.56 1.47 -5.06
C PHE A 80 -0.22 1.49 -4.31
N ALA A 81 0.52 0.38 -4.30
CA ALA A 81 1.84 0.31 -3.66
C ALA A 81 2.87 1.28 -4.28
N ASP A 82 2.83 1.47 -5.60
CA ASP A 82 3.67 2.47 -6.28
C ASP A 82 3.33 3.90 -5.86
N VAL A 83 2.05 4.23 -5.67
CA VAL A 83 1.61 5.54 -5.19
C VAL A 83 2.13 5.82 -3.78
N VAL A 84 1.99 4.86 -2.87
CA VAL A 84 2.49 4.97 -1.49
C VAL A 84 4.01 5.17 -1.50
N ARG A 85 4.74 4.38 -2.30
CA ARG A 85 6.20 4.54 -2.43
C ARG A 85 6.58 5.94 -2.90
N LEU A 86 5.84 6.48 -3.88
CA LEU A 86 6.06 7.82 -4.39
C LEU A 86 5.84 8.87 -3.31
N ALA A 87 4.78 8.73 -2.49
CA ALA A 87 4.51 9.62 -1.37
C ALA A 87 5.64 9.60 -0.33
N CYS A 88 6.11 8.41 0.08
CA CYS A 88 7.29 8.28 0.96
C CYS A 88 8.51 9.01 0.40
N ALA A 89 8.80 8.82 -0.89
CA ALA A 89 9.96 9.43 -1.54
C ALA A 89 9.85 10.96 -1.70
N VAL A 90 8.64 11.52 -1.67
CA VAL A 90 8.41 12.98 -1.69
C VAL A 90 8.62 13.57 -0.30
N GLU A 91 8.11 12.91 0.75
CA GLU A 91 8.30 13.33 2.15
C GLU A 91 9.78 13.40 2.55
N GLU A 92 10.60 12.45 2.08
CA GLU A 92 12.05 12.46 2.29
C GLU A 92 12.74 13.71 1.72
N ARG A 93 12.26 14.24 0.59
CA ARG A 93 12.85 15.45 -0.04
C ARG A 93 12.43 16.75 0.63
N SER A 94 11.25 16.78 1.27
CA SER A 94 10.74 17.97 1.96
C SER A 94 11.38 18.18 3.34
N GLN A 95 11.97 17.13 3.92
CA GLN A 95 12.66 17.18 5.22
C GLN A 95 14.18 17.44 5.11
N SER A 96 14.70 17.74 3.91
CA SER A 96 16.12 18.03 3.62
C SER A 96 16.43 19.52 3.47
#